data_AF-A0A1H0X2N7-F1
#
_entry.id   AF-A0A1H0X2N7-F1
#
_cell.length_a   1.000
_cell.length_b   1.000
_cell.length_c   1.000
_cell.angle_alpha   90.00
_cell.angle_beta   90.00
_cell.angle_gamma   90.00
#
_symmetry.space_group_name_H-M   'P 1'
#
loop_
_entity.id
_entity.type
_entity.pdbx_description
1 polymer ?
#
loop_
_entity_poly.entity_id
_entity_poly.type
_entity_poly.pdbx_seq_one_letter_code
_entity_poly.pdbx_strand_id
1 'polypeptide(L)'
;MRYEGWASFWHQRIIREMDLTSDEAIEFAKLNAGVVQPSRTQINPYYLGLKIFEDIEERYDNPTADMIERGVKPGSGREKMFEVREVESDISFIRNYLTKDLVMREDMYLFQKQGRDYKIVDKGWEQVRDQLVSMRVNGGFPYITVNDGDYMKTGELYLKHWYEGIELDLKYLEKV
;
A
#
# COMPACT_ATOMS: atom_id res chain seq x y z
N MET A 1 -0.56 4.34 -3.64
CA MET A 1 0.21 3.06 -3.66
C MET A 1 0.14 2.37 -5.00
N ARG A 2 -1.05 2.23 -5.60
CA ARG A 2 -1.26 1.63 -6.91
C ARG A 2 -0.54 2.40 -8.02
N TYR A 3 -0.58 3.73 -7.99
CA TYR A 3 0.10 4.55 -9.00
C TYR A 3 1.63 4.45 -8.91
N GLU A 4 2.16 4.44 -7.68
CA GLU A 4 3.58 4.28 -7.35
C GLU A 4 4.09 2.92 -7.81
N GLY A 5 3.35 1.85 -7.49
CA GLY A 5 3.65 0.50 -7.96
C GLY A 5 3.60 0.37 -9.48
N TRP A 6 2.60 0.96 -10.13
CA TRP A 6 2.47 0.96 -11.59
C TRP A 6 3.65 1.66 -12.26
N ALA A 7 4.05 2.83 -11.76
CA ALA A 7 5.20 3.55 -12.25
C ALA A 7 6.48 2.74 -12.07
N SER A 8 6.71 2.15 -10.89
CA SER A 8 7.87 1.28 -10.63
C SER A 8 7.92 0.07 -11.57
N PHE A 9 6.78 -0.58 -11.80
CA PHE A 9 6.69 -1.73 -12.70
C PHE A 9 7.13 -1.38 -14.13
N TRP A 10 6.53 -0.34 -14.72
CA TRP A 10 6.84 0.04 -16.09
C TRP A 10 8.23 0.66 -16.23
N HIS A 11 8.66 1.44 -15.25
CA HIS A 11 10.01 2.00 -15.25
C HIS A 11 11.07 0.91 -15.31
N GLN A 12 10.92 -0.17 -14.52
CA GLN A 12 11.83 -1.30 -14.56
C GLN A 12 11.77 -2.09 -15.87
N ARG A 13 10.58 -2.30 -16.43
CA ARG A 13 10.41 -3.05 -17.69
C ARG A 13 10.99 -2.28 -18.88
N ILE A 14 10.62 -1.02 -19.03
CA ILE A 14 11.07 -0.17 -20.14
C ILE A 14 12.59 -0.08 -20.15
N ILE A 15 13.21 0.20 -18.99
CA ILE A 15 14.66 0.34 -18.91
C ILE A 15 15.39 -0.97 -19.19
N ARG A 16 14.82 -2.12 -18.79
CA ARG A 16 15.39 -3.44 -19.12
C ARG A 16 15.31 -3.80 -20.60
N GLU A 17 14.38 -3.20 -21.35
CA GLU A 17 14.23 -3.40 -22.79
C GLU A 17 15.09 -2.44 -23.62
N MET A 18 15.73 -1.44 -22.99
CA MET A 18 16.65 -0.52 -23.65
C MET A 18 18.03 -1.18 -23.83
N ASP A 19 18.71 -0.78 -24.91
CA ASP A 19 20.11 -1.17 -25.16
C ASP A 19 21.03 -0.34 -24.26
N LEU A 20 21.23 -0.80 -23.03
CA LEU A 20 22.05 -0.13 -22.02
C LEU A 20 23.46 -0.72 -22.00
N THR A 21 24.44 0.16 -21.80
CA THR A 21 25.77 -0.29 -21.39
C THR A 21 25.73 -0.89 -19.99
N SER A 22 26.73 -1.71 -19.65
CA SER A 22 26.81 -2.32 -18.32
C SER A 22 26.88 -1.29 -17.19
N ASP A 23 27.54 -0.15 -17.43
CA ASP A 23 27.64 0.94 -16.45
C ASP A 23 26.29 1.60 -16.19
N GLU A 24 25.52 1.89 -17.24
CA GLU A 24 24.16 2.45 -17.14
C GLU A 24 23.19 1.47 -16.45
N ALA A 25 23.30 0.18 -16.75
CA ALA A 25 22.51 -0.85 -16.08
C ALA A 25 22.80 -0.92 -14.58
N ILE A 26 24.08 -0.80 -14.17
CA ILE A 26 24.48 -0.78 -12.76
C ILE A 26 24.00 0.50 -12.07
N GLU A 27 24.12 1.65 -12.73
CA GLU A 27 23.66 2.93 -12.20
C GLU A 27 22.14 2.92 -11.97
N PHE A 28 21.39 2.46 -12.97
CA PHE A 28 19.94 2.27 -12.83
C PHE A 28 19.59 1.33 -11.69
N ALA A 29 20.27 0.18 -11.58
CA ALA A 29 20.02 -0.78 -10.51
C ALA A 29 20.23 -0.14 -9.12
N LYS A 30 21.28 0.68 -8.95
CA LYS A 30 21.54 1.42 -7.71
C LYS A 30 20.43 2.44 -7.41
N LEU A 31 20.03 3.24 -8.40
CA LEU A 31 18.99 4.26 -8.23
C LEU A 31 17.63 3.62 -7.90
N ASN A 32 17.22 2.63 -8.69
CA ASN A 32 15.95 1.93 -8.48
C ASN A 32 15.93 1.24 -7.11
N ALA A 33 17.01 0.56 -6.72
CA ALA A 33 17.11 -0.07 -5.40
C ALA A 33 16.94 0.94 -4.26
N GLY A 34 17.46 2.17 -4.40
CA GLY A 34 17.26 3.23 -3.40
C GLY A 34 15.81 3.71 -3.30
N VAL A 35 15.06 3.69 -4.39
CA VAL A 35 13.65 4.14 -4.42
C VAL A 35 12.70 3.05 -3.92
N VAL A 36 12.91 1.79 -4.34
CA VAL A 36 12.03 0.67 -3.96
C VAL A 36 12.49 -0.04 -2.69
N GLN A 37 13.48 0.50 -1.97
CA GLN A 37 14.01 -0.16 -0.77
C GLN A 37 12.91 -0.31 0.29
N PRO A 38 12.61 -1.53 0.76
CA PRO A 38 11.68 -1.70 1.87
C PRO A 38 12.33 -1.22 3.18
N SER A 39 11.52 -0.64 4.07
CA SER A 39 11.93 -0.33 5.43
C SER A 39 11.46 -1.42 6.39
N ARG A 40 12.23 -1.69 7.45
CA ARG A 40 11.83 -2.65 8.50
C ARG A 40 10.66 -2.15 9.34
N THR A 41 10.43 -0.83 9.36
CA THR A 41 9.43 -0.20 10.22
C THR A 41 8.33 0.51 9.45
N GLN A 42 8.49 0.66 8.14
CA GLN A 42 7.54 1.39 7.30
C GLN A 42 7.34 0.65 5.99
N ILE A 43 6.12 0.72 5.48
CA ILE A 43 5.81 0.18 4.17
C ILE A 43 6.23 1.19 3.11
N ASN A 44 7.08 0.74 2.19
CA ASN A 44 7.39 1.49 0.97
C ASN A 44 6.27 1.25 -0.06
N PRO A 45 5.49 2.27 -0.45
CA PRO A 45 4.39 2.11 -1.39
C PRO A 45 4.84 1.72 -2.80
N TYR A 46 6.04 2.12 -3.23
CA TYR A 46 6.62 1.73 -4.53
C TYR A 46 6.95 0.24 -4.54
N TYR A 47 7.53 -0.27 -3.46
CA TYR A 47 7.86 -1.69 -3.31
C TYR A 47 6.61 -2.56 -3.26
N LEU A 48 5.68 -2.26 -2.34
CA LEU A 48 4.49 -3.09 -2.15
C LEU A 48 3.58 -3.06 -3.38
N GLY A 49 3.39 -1.88 -3.98
CA GLY A 49 2.63 -1.74 -5.21
C GLY A 49 3.24 -2.54 -6.36
N LEU A 50 4.57 -2.48 -6.54
CA LEU A 50 5.30 -3.28 -7.54
C LEU A 50 5.05 -4.78 -7.32
N LYS A 51 5.20 -5.26 -6.09
CA LYS A 51 5.02 -6.69 -5.75
C LYS A 51 3.60 -7.18 -6.00
N ILE A 52 2.59 -6.36 -5.72
CA ILE A 52 1.21 -6.70 -6.04
C ILE A 52 1.00 -6.79 -7.57
N PHE A 53 1.57 -5.88 -8.36
CA PHE A 53 1.46 -5.98 -9.84
C PHE A 53 2.21 -7.18 -10.41
N GLU A 54 3.41 -7.49 -9.92
CA GLU A 54 4.15 -8.70 -10.31
C GLU A 54 3.34 -9.96 -9.99
N ASP A 55 2.71 -10.04 -8.81
CA ASP A 55 1.83 -11.15 -8.41
C ASP A 55 0.57 -11.25 -9.29
N ILE A 56 -0.03 -10.12 -9.69
CA ILE A 56 -1.15 -10.10 -10.63
C ILE A 56 -0.71 -10.63 -12.00
N GLU A 57 0.40 -10.14 -12.57
CA GLU A 57 0.92 -10.60 -13.86
C GLU A 57 1.16 -12.12 -13.81
N GLU A 58 1.89 -12.60 -12.79
CA GLU A 58 2.25 -14.01 -12.62
C GLU A 58 1.02 -14.93 -12.53
N ARG A 59 0.03 -14.59 -11.70
CA ARG A 59 -1.16 -15.43 -11.47
C ARG A 59 -2.12 -15.47 -12.64
N TYR A 60 -2.24 -14.39 -13.38
CA TYR A 60 -3.14 -14.35 -14.54
C TYR A 60 -2.46 -14.82 -15.82
N ASP A 61 -1.13 -14.79 -15.88
CA ASP A 61 -0.38 -15.51 -16.93
C ASP A 61 -0.42 -17.03 -16.70
N ASN A 62 -0.33 -17.47 -15.44
CA ASN A 62 -0.36 -18.88 -15.05
C ASN A 62 -1.53 -19.18 -14.09
N PRO A 63 -2.80 -19.10 -14.55
CA PRO A 63 -3.96 -19.27 -13.68
C PRO A 63 -4.10 -20.70 -13.17
N THR A 64 -4.61 -20.84 -11.95
CA THR A 64 -4.98 -22.13 -11.37
C THR A 64 -6.23 -22.69 -12.05
N ALA A 65 -6.51 -24.00 -11.85
CA ALA A 65 -7.70 -24.64 -12.39
C ALA A 65 -9.00 -23.90 -11.99
N ASP A 66 -9.12 -23.48 -10.72
CA ASP A 66 -10.27 -22.69 -10.24
C ASP A 66 -10.42 -21.36 -11.00
N MET A 67 -9.31 -20.66 -11.25
CA MET A 67 -9.33 -19.40 -11.99
C MET A 67 -9.77 -19.61 -13.45
N ILE A 68 -9.33 -20.70 -14.07
CA ILE A 68 -9.74 -21.06 -15.45
C ILE A 68 -11.23 -21.39 -15.49
N GLU A 69 -11.75 -22.17 -14.54
CA GLU A 69 -13.18 -22.46 -14.43
C GLU A 69 -14.03 -21.18 -14.24
N ARG A 70 -13.47 -20.18 -13.56
CA ARG A 70 -14.08 -18.85 -13.39
C ARG A 70 -13.90 -17.92 -14.59
N GLY A 71 -13.27 -18.39 -15.67
CA GLY A 71 -13.15 -17.68 -16.95
C GLY A 71 -11.84 -16.93 -17.17
N VAL A 72 -10.82 -17.11 -16.31
CA VAL A 72 -9.49 -16.52 -16.53
C VAL A 72 -8.78 -17.26 -17.66
N LYS A 73 -8.23 -16.50 -18.61
CA LYS A 73 -7.47 -17.06 -19.74
C LYS A 73 -5.97 -17.08 -19.40
N PRO A 74 -5.26 -18.19 -19.61
CA PRO A 74 -3.80 -18.20 -19.50
C PRO A 74 -3.14 -17.13 -20.39
N GLY A 75 -2.09 -16.48 -19.90
CA GLY A 75 -1.42 -15.37 -20.56
C GLY A 75 -2.18 -14.03 -20.53
N SER A 76 -3.21 -13.89 -19.69
CA SER A 76 -3.99 -12.65 -19.58
C SER A 76 -3.49 -11.70 -18.49
N GLY A 77 -2.28 -11.88 -17.97
CA GLY A 77 -1.75 -11.11 -16.84
C GLY A 77 -1.65 -9.62 -17.15
N ARG A 78 -1.12 -9.30 -18.34
CA ARG A 78 -1.01 -7.90 -18.77
C ARG A 78 -2.36 -7.22 -18.91
N GLU A 79 -3.33 -7.85 -19.56
CA GLU A 79 -4.69 -7.32 -19.71
C GLU A 79 -5.30 -7.06 -18.32
N LYS A 80 -5.13 -8.00 -17.38
CA LYS A 80 -5.65 -7.84 -16.03
C LYS A 80 -5.03 -6.65 -15.30
N MET A 81 -3.72 -6.44 -15.43
CA MET A 81 -3.07 -5.30 -14.79
C MET A 81 -3.60 -3.96 -15.29
N PHE A 82 -3.89 -3.84 -16.59
CA PHE A 82 -4.50 -2.64 -17.16
C PHE A 82 -5.91 -2.40 -16.61
N GLU A 83 -6.72 -3.45 -16.52
CA GLU A 83 -8.06 -3.40 -15.89
C GLU A 83 -7.96 -2.91 -14.44
N VAL A 84 -7.05 -3.49 -13.65
CA VAL A 84 -6.78 -3.09 -12.26
C VAL A 84 -6.37 -1.62 -12.16
N ARG A 85 -5.51 -1.15 -13.07
CA ARG A 85 -5.09 0.25 -13.16
C ARG A 85 -6.23 1.19 -13.58
N GLU A 86 -7.28 0.70 -14.19
CA GLU A 86 -8.43 1.53 -14.57
C GLU A 86 -9.48 1.57 -13.46
N VAL A 87 -9.81 0.41 -12.89
CA VAL A 87 -10.99 0.24 -12.02
C VAL A 87 -10.69 0.44 -10.53
N GLU A 88 -9.51 0.03 -10.07
CA GLU A 88 -9.25 -0.10 -8.63
C GLU A 88 -8.79 1.21 -7.99
N SER A 89 -9.33 1.55 -6.81
CA SER A 89 -8.75 2.56 -5.92
C SER A 89 -7.55 1.97 -5.15
N ASP A 90 -6.74 2.79 -4.49
CA ASP A 90 -5.67 2.29 -3.61
C ASP A 90 -6.19 1.32 -2.52
N ILE A 91 -7.38 1.62 -1.99
CA ILE A 91 -8.06 0.83 -0.96
C ILE A 91 -8.45 -0.54 -1.50
N SER A 92 -9.17 -0.56 -2.63
CA SER A 92 -9.66 -1.81 -3.23
C SER A 92 -8.53 -2.61 -3.87
N PHE A 93 -7.48 -1.95 -4.36
CA PHE A 93 -6.25 -2.58 -4.84
C PHE A 93 -5.57 -3.44 -3.75
N ILE A 94 -5.34 -2.88 -2.56
CA ILE A 94 -4.80 -3.65 -1.44
C ILE A 94 -5.78 -4.75 -1.03
N ARG A 95 -7.07 -4.41 -0.87
CA ARG A 95 -8.07 -5.36 -0.38
C ARG A 95 -8.20 -6.60 -1.27
N ASN A 96 -8.19 -6.42 -2.59
CA ASN A 96 -8.49 -7.47 -3.55
C ASN A 96 -7.24 -8.25 -3.97
N TYR A 97 -6.06 -7.62 -3.98
CA TYR A 97 -4.85 -8.20 -4.58
C TYR A 97 -3.67 -8.40 -3.62
N LEU A 98 -3.76 -7.91 -2.37
CA LEU A 98 -2.80 -8.34 -1.33
C LEU A 98 -3.21 -9.73 -0.81
N THR A 99 -2.70 -10.77 -1.47
CA THR A 99 -3.03 -12.16 -1.17
C THR A 99 -2.26 -12.67 0.05
N LYS A 100 -2.77 -13.75 0.67
CA LYS A 100 -2.08 -14.46 1.75
C LYS A 100 -0.67 -14.89 1.34
N ASP A 101 -0.53 -15.45 0.14
CA ASP A 101 0.74 -15.96 -0.35
C ASP A 101 1.75 -14.82 -0.55
N LEU A 102 1.29 -13.66 -1.04
CA LEU A 102 2.13 -12.48 -1.18
C LEU A 102 2.58 -11.94 0.19
N VAL A 103 1.67 -11.83 1.16
CA VAL A 103 1.99 -11.41 2.53
C VAL A 103 3.03 -12.32 3.18
N MET A 104 2.91 -13.63 2.98
CA MET A 104 3.87 -14.61 3.50
C MET A 104 5.21 -14.56 2.77
N ARG A 105 5.20 -14.43 1.43
CA ARG A 105 6.40 -14.33 0.59
C ARG A 105 7.24 -13.10 0.94
N GLU A 106 6.59 -11.99 1.24
CA GLU A 106 7.22 -10.72 1.60
C GLU A 106 7.46 -10.56 3.12
N ASP A 107 7.21 -11.62 3.92
CA ASP A 107 7.36 -11.66 5.40
C ASP A 107 6.74 -10.42 6.09
N MET A 108 5.51 -10.08 5.71
CA MET A 108 4.82 -8.92 6.28
C MET A 108 4.14 -9.30 7.60
N TYR A 109 4.29 -8.45 8.62
CA TYR A 109 3.68 -8.63 9.94
C TYR A 109 3.34 -7.29 10.60
N LEU A 110 2.40 -7.33 11.54
CA LEU A 110 2.06 -6.17 12.36
C LEU A 110 2.90 -6.16 13.63
N PHE A 111 3.46 -4.99 13.94
CA PHE A 111 4.16 -4.76 15.19
C PHE A 111 3.61 -3.52 15.87
N GLN A 112 3.63 -3.52 17.20
CA GLN A 112 3.21 -2.40 18.03
C GLN A 112 4.31 -2.07 19.02
N LYS A 113 4.46 -0.78 19.32
CA LYS A 113 5.38 -0.32 20.35
C LYS A 113 4.76 -0.61 21.73
N GLN A 114 5.40 -1.48 22.50
CA GLN A 114 5.07 -1.72 23.91
C GLN A 114 6.20 -1.16 24.77
N GLY A 115 5.97 0.02 25.36
CA GLY A 115 6.98 0.73 26.13
C GLY A 115 8.14 1.22 25.24
N ARG A 116 9.33 0.64 25.41
CA ARG A 116 10.53 0.96 24.61
C ARG A 116 10.76 0.03 23.43
N ASP A 117 10.11 -1.13 23.41
CA ASP A 117 10.38 -2.18 22.43
C ASP A 117 9.22 -2.33 21.44
N TYR A 118 9.54 -2.79 20.23
CA TYR A 118 8.54 -3.22 19.25
C TYR A 118 8.33 -4.72 19.40
N LYS A 119 7.07 -5.14 19.54
CA LYS A 119 6.69 -6.55 19.53
C LYS A 119 5.82 -6.84 18.33
N ILE A 120 6.05 -7.99 17.69
CA ILE A 120 5.16 -8.54 16.68
C ILE A 120 3.86 -8.92 17.39
N VAL A 121 2.76 -8.31 16.96
CA VAL A 121 1.43 -8.52 17.57
C VAL A 121 0.63 -9.52 16.76
N ASP A 122 0.79 -9.50 15.43
CA ASP A 122 0.05 -10.41 14.55
C ASP A 122 0.83 -10.72 13.26
N LYS A 123 0.66 -11.94 12.77
CA LYS A 123 1.15 -12.45 11.47
C LYS A 123 0.02 -12.90 10.55
N GLY A 124 -1.23 -12.76 10.98
CA GLY A 124 -2.40 -13.04 10.17
C GLY A 124 -2.47 -12.08 8.99
N TRP A 125 -2.55 -12.64 7.79
CA TRP A 125 -2.51 -11.84 6.56
C TRP A 125 -3.72 -10.91 6.41
N GLU A 126 -4.88 -11.31 6.94
CA GLU A 126 -6.10 -10.50 6.93
C GLU A 126 -5.91 -9.24 7.76
N GLN A 127 -5.30 -9.36 8.94
CA GLN A 127 -5.01 -8.23 9.82
C GLN A 127 -3.98 -7.29 9.19
N VAL A 128 -2.93 -7.85 8.56
CA VAL A 128 -1.95 -7.05 7.80
C VAL A 128 -2.64 -6.25 6.70
N ARG A 129 -3.48 -6.90 5.89
CA ARG A 129 -4.25 -6.25 4.82
C ARG A 129 -5.19 -5.19 5.37
N ASP A 130 -5.96 -5.51 6.39
CA ASP A 130 -7.00 -4.63 6.94
C ASP A 130 -6.36 -3.40 7.59
N GLN A 131 -5.21 -3.55 8.23
CA GLN A 131 -4.43 -2.42 8.73
C GLN A 131 -3.90 -1.52 7.61
N LEU A 132 -3.41 -2.11 6.50
CA LEU A 132 -2.95 -1.31 5.36
C LEU A 132 -4.11 -0.57 4.69
N VAL A 133 -5.28 -1.19 4.63
CA VAL A 133 -6.53 -0.59 4.15
C VAL A 133 -6.96 0.55 5.07
N SER A 134 -6.96 0.36 6.39
CA SER A 134 -7.38 1.38 7.37
C SER A 134 -6.47 2.61 7.32
N MET A 135 -5.15 2.41 7.16
CA MET A 135 -4.17 3.50 6.95
C MET A 135 -4.41 4.32 5.67
N ARG A 136 -5.31 3.89 4.77
CA ARG A 136 -5.68 4.62 3.56
C ARG A 136 -7.07 5.23 3.63
N VAL A 137 -7.89 4.84 4.60
CA VAL A 137 -9.17 5.51 4.89
C VAL A 137 -8.86 6.92 5.37
N ASN A 138 -9.52 7.92 4.78
CA ASN A 138 -9.26 9.34 5.05
C ASN A 138 -7.78 9.76 4.93
N GLY A 139 -6.98 9.04 4.13
CA GLY A 139 -5.54 9.28 4.01
C GLY A 139 -4.75 9.02 5.30
N GLY A 140 -5.32 8.29 6.26
CA GLY A 140 -4.76 8.09 7.59
C GLY A 140 -4.93 9.28 8.52
N PHE A 141 -5.69 10.30 8.12
CA PHE A 141 -6.00 11.45 8.98
C PHE A 141 -7.16 11.14 9.93
N PRO A 142 -7.13 11.65 11.17
CA PRO A 142 -8.24 11.52 12.11
C PRO A 142 -9.51 12.15 11.56
N TYR A 143 -10.67 11.54 11.80
CA TYR A 143 -11.94 12.09 11.36
C TYR A 143 -12.44 13.16 12.34
N ILE A 144 -12.40 14.43 11.91
CA ILE A 144 -12.77 15.59 12.71
C ILE A 144 -13.90 16.35 12.04
N THR A 145 -14.94 16.71 12.81
CA THR A 145 -16.06 17.52 12.33
C THR A 145 -16.21 18.80 13.15
N VAL A 146 -16.72 19.86 12.52
CA VAL A 146 -17.17 21.06 13.23
C VAL A 146 -18.56 20.76 13.79
N ASN A 147 -18.68 20.75 15.11
CA ASN A 147 -19.96 20.57 15.81
C ASN A 147 -20.64 21.90 16.11
N ASP A 148 -19.86 22.96 16.35
CA ASP A 148 -20.36 24.33 16.53
C ASP A 148 -19.40 25.31 15.85
N GLY A 149 -19.95 26.23 15.07
CA GLY A 149 -19.20 27.24 14.30
C GLY A 149 -19.02 28.57 15.03
N ASP A 150 -19.71 28.77 16.15
CA ASP A 150 -19.61 29.95 17.00
C ASP A 150 -19.79 29.53 18.46
N TYR A 151 -18.88 28.67 18.90
CA TYR A 151 -18.95 28.04 20.20
C TYR A 151 -18.98 29.09 21.30
N MET A 152 -20.01 29.04 22.15
CA MET A 152 -20.24 30.05 23.20
C MET A 152 -20.28 31.51 22.72
N LYS A 153 -20.54 31.77 21.42
CA LYS A 153 -20.57 33.12 20.82
C LYS A 153 -19.23 33.86 20.90
N THR A 154 -18.12 33.14 20.98
CA THR A 154 -16.77 33.72 21.03
C THR A 154 -16.11 33.82 19.65
N GLY A 155 -16.76 33.33 18.58
CA GLY A 155 -16.18 33.20 17.25
C GLY A 155 -15.24 32.01 17.09
N GLU A 156 -15.22 31.08 18.05
CA GLU A 156 -14.37 29.88 18.04
C GLU A 156 -15.13 28.65 17.50
N LEU A 157 -14.39 27.70 16.93
CA LEU A 157 -14.94 26.43 16.45
C LEU A 157 -14.87 25.36 17.53
N TYR A 158 -16.00 24.67 17.76
CA TYR A 158 -16.01 23.43 18.54
C TYR A 158 -15.83 22.23 17.62
N LEU A 159 -14.64 21.63 17.68
CA LEU A 159 -14.29 20.46 16.86
C LEU A 159 -14.51 19.16 17.65
N LYS A 160 -15.06 18.14 16.98
CA LYS A 160 -15.20 16.79 17.52
C LYS A 160 -14.37 15.82 16.71
N HIS A 161 -13.47 15.10 17.37
CA HIS A 161 -12.82 13.92 16.81
C HIS A 161 -13.70 12.68 17.03
N TRP A 162 -13.98 11.98 15.95
CA TRP A 162 -14.65 10.69 15.96
C TRP A 162 -13.57 9.60 15.94
N TYR A 163 -13.43 8.89 17.05
CA TYR A 163 -12.38 7.88 17.19
C TYR A 163 -12.66 6.68 16.27
N GLU A 164 -11.80 6.50 15.27
CA GLU A 164 -11.82 5.39 14.31
C GLU A 164 -10.58 4.48 14.48
N GLY A 165 -10.06 4.37 15.70
CA GLY A 165 -8.85 3.60 16.00
C GLY A 165 -7.53 4.38 15.87
N ILE A 166 -7.60 5.64 15.43
CA ILE A 166 -6.45 6.56 15.36
C ILE A 166 -6.61 7.59 16.48
N GLU A 167 -5.61 7.70 17.36
CA GLU A 167 -5.57 8.74 18.40
C GLU A 167 -5.02 10.06 17.85
N LEU A 168 -5.39 11.18 18.49
CA LEU A 168 -4.77 12.46 18.22
C LEU A 168 -3.43 12.57 18.95
N ASP A 169 -2.44 13.19 18.31
CA ASP A 169 -1.19 13.54 18.98
C ASP A 169 -1.41 14.71 19.94
N LEU A 170 -1.48 14.41 21.25
CA LEU A 170 -1.66 15.41 22.29
C LEU A 170 -0.55 16.47 22.30
N LYS A 171 0.70 16.11 21.97
CA LYS A 171 1.79 17.10 21.94
C LYS A 171 1.65 18.09 20.80
N TYR A 172 1.02 17.65 19.71
CA TYR A 172 0.71 18.52 18.59
C TYR A 172 -0.50 19.41 18.90
N LEU A 173 -1.52 18.85 19.57
CA LEU A 173 -2.71 19.59 20.00
C LEU A 173 -2.42 20.65 21.06
N GLU A 174 -1.47 20.42 21.97
CA GLU A 174 -1.10 21.35 23.04
C GLU A 174 -0.16 22.48 22.57
N LYS A 175 0.41 22.38 21.36
CA LYS A 175 1.17 23.46 20.73
C LYS A 175 0.21 24.42 20.02
N VAL A 176 -0.49 25.24 20.80
CA VAL A 176 -1.25 26.39 20.32
C VAL A 176 -0.88 27.61 21.15
#